data_AF-A0A842KQG9-F1
#
_entry.id   AF-A0A842KQG9-F1
#
_cell.length_a   1.000
_cell.length_b   1.000
_cell.length_c   1.000
_cell.angle_alpha   90.00
_cell.angle_beta   90.00
_cell.angle_gamma   90.00
#
_symmetry.space_group_name_H-M   'P 1'
#
loop_
_entity.id
_entity.type
_entity.pdbx_description
1 polymer ?
#
loop_
_entity_poly.entity_id
_entity_poly.type
_entity_poly.pdbx_seq_one_letter_code
_entity_poly.pdbx_strand_id
1 'polypeptide(L)'
;MDKYRVIPVKTGYIRPNEGLDELIDKAGPIVEDGDYLVVSETPVAISQGRIVDESQYKPSFLAFLLADVWSKYIWGYLLGPLLGVKKRTIRNLRRLPREARAHKEVVLRYYGIKHALKPGSEAGIDLSNLPGALVALLPEDPGSVSEHIAKSLEDKYGKDVIVIIIDTDATYKLMGYYFTPLPCAINGIKSDTGFWGYLFGRFSDTILPTPIAASRRISIDTIFKVAKIAEDYHKNRDEHIETVYDMEKIFKEEKDRISIKSLESIEHVPAVIIREI
;
A
#
# COMPACT_ATOMS: atom_id res chain seq x y z
N MET A 1 -8.99 -16.09 -18.50
CA MET A 1 -8.21 -15.86 -17.26
C MET A 1 -7.49 -17.14 -16.87
N ASP A 2 -7.14 -17.98 -17.86
CA ASP A 2 -7.04 -19.43 -17.67
C ASP A 2 -5.60 -19.92 -17.51
N LYS A 3 -4.69 -19.05 -17.06
CA LYS A 3 -3.26 -19.37 -16.97
C LYS A 3 -2.67 -19.28 -15.56
N TYR A 4 -3.42 -18.77 -14.57
CA TYR A 4 -2.93 -18.68 -13.20
C TYR A 4 -3.96 -19.12 -12.17
N ARG A 5 -3.48 -19.83 -11.16
CA ARG A 5 -4.19 -20.13 -9.93
C ARG A 5 -3.73 -19.14 -8.85
N VAL A 6 -4.68 -18.56 -8.11
CA VAL A 6 -4.39 -17.68 -6.97
C VAL A 6 -4.68 -18.45 -5.68
N ILE A 7 -3.71 -18.49 -4.76
CA ILE A 7 -3.82 -19.19 -3.49
C ILE A 7 -3.48 -18.19 -2.36
N PRO A 8 -4.43 -17.84 -1.48
CA PRO A 8 -4.16 -16.88 -0.40
C PRO A 8 -3.28 -17.48 0.68
N VAL A 9 -2.33 -16.70 1.20
CA VAL A 9 -1.58 -17.03 2.41
C VAL A 9 -2.23 -16.32 3.58
N LYS A 10 -2.90 -17.10 4.43
CA LYS A 10 -3.62 -16.60 5.60
C LYS A 10 -2.71 -16.60 6.83
N THR A 11 -2.67 -15.47 7.54
CA THR A 11 -1.88 -15.28 8.77
C THR A 11 -2.74 -14.67 9.86
N GLY A 12 -2.24 -14.70 11.09
CA GLY A 12 -2.65 -13.77 12.13
C GLY A 12 -2.24 -12.33 11.80
N TYR A 13 -2.50 -11.43 12.74
CA TYR A 13 -2.03 -10.05 12.64
C TYR A 13 -0.52 -9.99 12.84
N ILE A 14 0.21 -9.54 11.81
CA ILE A 14 1.65 -9.31 11.91
C ILE A 14 1.88 -8.09 12.80
N ARG A 15 2.53 -8.29 13.94
CA ARG A 15 2.76 -7.23 14.92
C ARG A 15 4.03 -6.44 14.64
N PRO A 16 4.10 -5.21 15.19
CA PRO A 16 5.30 -4.39 15.08
C PRO A 16 6.53 -5.10 15.65
N ASN A 17 7.61 -5.17 14.87
CA ASN A 17 8.90 -5.77 15.24
C ASN A 17 8.90 -7.30 15.44
N GLU A 18 7.85 -8.02 15.03
CA GLU A 18 7.82 -9.50 15.13
C GLU A 18 8.36 -10.21 13.87
N GLY A 19 8.79 -9.47 12.84
CA GLY A 19 9.32 -10.06 11.60
C GLY A 19 8.24 -10.67 10.70
N LEU A 20 8.64 -11.53 9.76
CA LEU A 20 7.75 -12.14 8.75
C LEU A 20 7.76 -13.68 8.81
N ASP A 21 8.20 -14.26 9.93
CA ASP A 21 8.32 -15.70 10.10
C ASP A 21 6.96 -16.41 9.96
N GLU A 22 5.88 -15.83 10.50
CA GLU A 22 4.56 -16.40 10.34
C GLU A 22 4.14 -16.47 8.86
N LEU A 23 4.40 -15.41 8.08
CA LEU A 23 4.12 -15.39 6.65
C LEU A 23 4.90 -16.50 5.92
N ILE A 24 6.19 -16.62 6.22
CA ILE A 24 7.07 -17.65 5.64
C ILE A 24 6.55 -19.05 6.00
N ASP A 25 6.17 -19.27 7.26
CA ASP A 25 5.74 -20.57 7.77
C ASP A 25 4.39 -21.02 7.24
N LYS A 26 3.50 -20.05 6.95
CA LYS A 26 2.21 -20.31 6.30
C LYS A 26 2.35 -20.51 4.79
N ALA A 27 3.26 -19.79 4.13
CA ALA A 27 3.48 -19.91 2.69
C ALA A 27 4.26 -21.18 2.31
N GLY A 28 5.30 -21.53 3.07
CA GLY A 28 6.28 -22.58 2.77
C GLY A 28 5.70 -23.94 2.37
N PRO A 29 4.75 -24.50 3.12
CA PRO A 29 4.12 -25.78 2.76
C PRO A 29 3.26 -25.76 1.50
N ILE A 30 2.89 -24.57 1.01
CA ILE A 30 1.92 -24.37 -0.08
C ILE A 30 2.61 -24.03 -1.40
N VAL A 31 3.71 -23.28 -1.33
CA VAL A 31 4.46 -22.82 -2.51
C VAL A 31 5.15 -23.97 -3.26
N GLU A 32 5.22 -23.82 -4.58
CA GLU A 32 5.94 -24.69 -5.51
C GLU A 32 7.02 -23.89 -6.24
N ASP A 33 8.00 -24.60 -6.80
CA ASP A 33 9.11 -23.95 -7.52
C ASP A 33 8.58 -23.16 -8.73
N GLY A 34 9.05 -21.92 -8.86
CA GLY A 34 8.60 -20.98 -9.89
C GLY A 34 7.33 -20.20 -9.56
N ASP A 35 6.70 -20.43 -8.40
CA ASP A 35 5.59 -19.61 -7.94
C ASP A 35 6.00 -18.15 -7.71
N TYR A 36 5.04 -17.25 -7.90
CA TYR A 36 5.16 -15.86 -7.47
C TYR A 36 4.46 -15.68 -6.13
N LEU A 37 5.19 -15.32 -5.08
CA LEU A 37 4.62 -14.91 -3.80
C LEU A 37 4.51 -13.38 -3.77
N VAL A 38 3.29 -12.86 -3.92
CA VAL A 38 3.03 -11.42 -3.90
C VAL A 38 2.62 -11.01 -2.50
N VAL A 39 3.39 -10.11 -1.89
CA VAL A 39 3.21 -9.63 -0.52
C VAL A 39 2.80 -8.16 -0.55
N SER A 40 1.82 -7.77 0.26
CA SER A 40 1.50 -6.36 0.48
C SER A 40 2.64 -5.66 1.23
N GLU A 41 2.92 -4.42 0.89
CA GLU A 41 3.81 -3.50 1.57
C GLU A 41 3.48 -3.27 3.06
N THR A 42 2.21 -3.15 3.44
CA THR A 42 1.83 -2.71 4.78
C THR A 42 2.26 -3.69 5.87
N PRO A 43 2.01 -5.01 5.76
CA PRO A 43 2.52 -5.98 6.73
C PRO A 43 4.05 -5.98 6.84
N VAL A 44 4.76 -5.68 5.75
CA VAL A 44 6.22 -5.54 5.76
C VAL A 44 6.66 -4.29 6.51
N ALA A 45 5.99 -3.15 6.29
CA ALA A 45 6.26 -1.93 7.04
C ALA A 45 6.00 -2.12 8.54
N ILE A 46 4.89 -2.77 8.89
CA ILE A 46 4.54 -3.07 10.28
C ILE A 46 5.60 -3.98 10.91
N SER A 47 6.02 -5.06 10.25
CA SER A 47 7.02 -5.97 10.81
C SER A 47 8.37 -5.30 11.07
N GLN A 48 8.72 -4.27 10.29
CA GLN A 48 9.91 -3.43 10.48
C GLN A 48 9.75 -2.33 11.55
N GLY A 49 8.56 -2.21 12.16
CA GLY A 49 8.27 -1.13 13.11
C GLY A 49 8.19 0.25 12.46
N ARG A 50 7.90 0.33 11.16
CA ARG A 50 7.77 1.58 10.38
C ARG A 50 6.45 2.30 10.70
N ILE A 51 6.18 2.50 11.98
CA ILE A 51 4.90 3.01 12.50
C ILE A 51 5.12 4.37 13.14
N VAL A 52 4.22 5.30 12.84
CA VAL A 52 4.22 6.65 13.40
C VAL A 52 2.87 6.92 14.06
N ASP A 53 2.92 7.53 15.24
CA ASP A 53 1.73 8.06 15.91
C ASP A 53 1.53 9.52 15.48
N GLU A 54 0.54 9.76 14.62
CA GLU A 54 0.25 11.10 14.10
C GLU A 54 -0.19 12.07 15.20
N SER A 55 -0.76 11.57 16.31
CA SER A 55 -1.23 12.41 17.42
C SER A 55 -0.10 13.17 18.11
N GLN A 56 1.15 12.69 17.99
CA GLN A 56 2.33 13.31 18.57
C GLN A 56 2.85 14.49 17.73
N TYR A 57 2.30 14.70 16.53
CA TYR A 57 2.74 15.73 15.61
C TYR A 57 1.85 16.96 15.69
N LYS A 58 2.42 18.06 16.21
CA LYS A 58 1.77 19.38 16.16
C LYS A 58 1.79 19.90 14.72
N PRO A 59 0.63 20.14 14.08
CA PRO A 59 0.60 20.60 12.70
C PRO A 59 1.22 21.99 12.53
N SER A 60 2.10 22.13 11.53
CA SER A 60 2.60 23.43 11.09
C SER A 60 1.51 24.25 10.37
N PHE A 61 1.78 25.54 10.18
CA PHE A 61 0.91 26.38 9.36
C PHE A 61 0.80 25.86 7.90
N LEU A 62 1.89 25.31 7.37
CA LEU A 62 1.88 24.69 6.03
C LEU A 62 0.97 23.45 6.02
N ALA A 63 1.08 22.58 7.02
CA ALA A 63 0.21 21.40 7.14
C ALA A 63 -1.28 21.79 7.24
N PHE A 64 -1.58 22.87 7.99
CA PHE A 64 -2.92 23.44 8.04
C PHE A 64 -3.42 23.89 6.65
N LEU A 65 -2.62 24.66 5.91
CA LEU A 65 -3.00 25.10 4.56
C LEU A 65 -3.18 23.92 3.60
N LEU A 66 -2.30 22.92 3.68
CA LEU A 66 -2.37 21.74 2.82
C LEU A 66 -3.63 20.90 3.11
N ALA A 67 -4.02 20.74 4.37
CA ALA A 67 -5.21 19.97 4.72
C ALA A 67 -6.50 20.75 4.41
N ASP A 68 -6.64 21.94 5.01
CA ASP A 68 -7.91 22.66 5.04
C ASP A 68 -8.18 23.42 3.75
N VAL A 69 -7.16 24.01 3.11
CA VAL A 69 -7.36 24.83 1.90
C VAL A 69 -7.11 23.99 0.66
N TRP A 70 -5.93 23.38 0.55
CA TRP A 70 -5.49 22.69 -0.64
C TRP A 70 -6.26 21.38 -0.88
N SER A 71 -6.22 20.43 0.04
CA SER A 71 -6.91 19.14 -0.12
C SER A 71 -8.44 19.32 -0.04
N LYS A 72 -8.95 19.95 1.03
CA LYS A 72 -10.39 20.01 1.25
C LYS A 72 -11.14 20.91 0.28
N TYR A 73 -10.66 22.13 0.04
CA TYR A 73 -11.37 23.08 -0.82
C TYR A 73 -10.91 23.04 -2.27
N ILE A 74 -9.62 23.27 -2.55
CA ILE A 74 -9.12 23.35 -3.92
C ILE A 74 -9.30 22.01 -4.64
N TRP A 75 -8.85 20.91 -4.05
CA TRP A 75 -9.05 19.58 -4.62
C TRP A 75 -10.49 19.08 -4.49
N GLY A 76 -11.15 19.30 -3.36
CA GLY A 76 -12.52 18.84 -3.16
C GLY A 76 -13.56 19.51 -4.07
N TYR A 77 -13.41 20.80 -4.41
CA TYR A 77 -14.45 21.55 -5.14
C TYR A 77 -14.04 22.03 -6.53
N LEU A 78 -12.75 22.20 -6.81
CA LEU A 78 -12.27 22.72 -8.09
C LEU A 78 -11.51 21.66 -8.89
N LEU A 79 -10.30 21.29 -8.46
CA LEU A 79 -9.41 20.43 -9.24
C LEU A 79 -9.93 19.00 -9.35
N GLY A 80 -10.48 18.44 -8.27
CA GLY A 80 -10.99 17.07 -8.27
C GLY A 80 -12.09 16.84 -9.30
N PRO A 81 -13.19 17.64 -9.30
CA PRO A 81 -14.21 17.58 -10.33
C PRO A 81 -13.67 17.83 -11.75
N LEU A 82 -12.78 18.80 -11.93
CA LEU A 82 -12.22 19.17 -13.23
C LEU A 82 -11.35 18.06 -13.82
N LEU A 83 -10.58 17.37 -12.99
CA LEU A 83 -9.62 16.33 -13.39
C LEU A 83 -10.17 14.91 -13.26
N GLY A 84 -11.50 14.75 -13.18
CA GLY A 84 -12.14 13.43 -13.19
C GLY A 84 -11.80 12.54 -11.98
N VAL A 85 -11.52 13.13 -10.82
CA VAL A 85 -11.29 12.37 -9.58
C VAL A 85 -12.57 11.61 -9.19
N LYS A 86 -12.44 10.37 -8.69
CA LYS A 86 -13.56 9.53 -8.27
C LYS A 86 -14.48 10.28 -7.29
N LYS A 87 -15.80 10.13 -7.47
CA LYS A 87 -16.82 10.79 -6.61
C LYS A 87 -16.64 10.46 -5.11
N ARG A 88 -16.24 9.23 -4.77
CA ARG A 88 -15.91 8.81 -3.38
C ARG A 88 -14.77 9.68 -2.82
N THR A 89 -13.65 9.78 -3.53
CA THR A 89 -12.49 10.59 -3.13
C THR A 89 -12.85 12.07 -2.99
N ILE A 90 -13.60 12.64 -3.94
CA ILE A 90 -14.08 14.02 -3.84
C ILE A 90 -14.92 14.23 -2.58
N ARG A 91 -15.84 13.29 -2.26
CA ARG A 91 -16.65 13.36 -1.05
C ARG A 91 -15.79 13.31 0.22
N ASN A 92 -14.78 12.45 0.26
CA ASN A 92 -13.86 12.33 1.39
C ASN A 92 -13.05 13.61 1.58
N LEU A 93 -12.51 14.19 0.50
CA LEU A 93 -11.80 15.46 0.51
C LEU A 93 -12.63 16.59 1.14
N ARG A 94 -13.88 16.72 0.72
CA ARG A 94 -14.80 17.75 1.25
C ARG A 94 -15.12 17.56 2.73
N ARG A 95 -14.98 16.34 3.24
CA ARG A 95 -15.26 15.94 4.63
C ARG A 95 -13.98 15.63 5.41
N LEU A 96 -12.82 16.15 4.98
CA LEU A 96 -11.56 15.89 5.67
C LEU A 96 -11.67 16.28 7.15
N PRO A 97 -11.29 15.36 8.06
CA PRO A 97 -11.35 15.57 9.50
C PRO A 97 -10.15 16.40 9.96
N ARG A 98 -10.13 16.86 11.23
CA ARG A 98 -9.08 17.79 11.71
C ARG A 98 -7.72 17.11 11.81
N GLU A 99 -7.73 15.81 12.04
CA GLU A 99 -6.62 14.87 12.13
C GLU A 99 -5.81 14.86 10.82
N ALA A 100 -6.44 15.18 9.68
CA ALA A 100 -5.75 15.32 8.39
C ALA A 100 -4.62 16.36 8.42
N ARG A 101 -4.65 17.32 9.36
CA ARG A 101 -3.57 18.28 9.55
C ARG A 101 -2.32 17.62 10.13
N ALA A 102 -2.48 16.71 11.07
CA ALA A 102 -1.37 15.94 11.64
C ALA A 102 -0.80 15.00 10.58
N HIS A 103 -1.67 14.36 9.79
CA HIS A 103 -1.26 13.57 8.63
C HIS A 103 -0.40 14.38 7.64
N LYS A 104 -0.84 15.59 7.25
CA LYS A 104 -0.04 16.49 6.40
C LYS A 104 1.32 16.82 7.00
N GLU A 105 1.40 17.02 8.31
CA GLU A 105 2.66 17.28 9.01
C GLU A 105 3.60 16.06 8.95
N VAL A 106 3.07 14.85 9.16
CA VAL A 106 3.84 13.61 9.04
C VAL A 106 4.37 13.44 7.61
N VAL A 107 3.51 13.58 6.59
CA VAL A 107 3.92 13.48 5.19
C VAL A 107 5.01 14.52 4.86
N LEU A 108 4.86 15.77 5.33
CA LEU A 108 5.88 16.81 5.14
C LEU A 108 7.23 16.44 5.74
N ARG A 109 7.24 15.85 6.94
CA ARG A 109 8.50 15.50 7.64
C ARG A 109 9.21 14.30 7.04
N TYR A 110 8.47 13.27 6.65
CA TYR A 110 9.06 12.02 6.17
C TYR A 110 9.29 11.99 4.66
N TYR A 111 8.42 12.63 3.87
CA TYR A 111 8.45 12.54 2.41
C TYR A 111 8.52 13.91 1.72
N GLY A 112 8.23 15.00 2.42
CA GLY A 112 8.37 16.35 1.92
C GLY A 112 7.17 16.87 1.13
N ILE A 113 7.27 18.14 0.74
CA ILE A 113 6.14 18.92 0.20
C ILE A 113 5.54 18.32 -1.08
N LYS A 114 6.36 17.71 -1.95
CA LYS A 114 5.88 17.13 -3.21
C LYS A 114 4.88 16.00 -2.99
N HIS A 115 4.99 15.27 -1.88
CA HIS A 115 4.04 14.22 -1.52
C HIS A 115 2.86 14.80 -0.73
N ALA A 116 3.12 15.76 0.16
CA ALA A 116 2.07 16.44 0.92
C ALA A 116 1.12 17.30 0.06
N LEU A 117 1.51 17.64 -1.17
CA LEU A 117 0.64 18.31 -2.16
C LEU A 117 -0.37 17.35 -2.81
N LYS A 118 -0.23 16.03 -2.65
CA LYS A 118 -1.22 15.09 -3.18
C LYS A 118 -2.53 15.23 -2.38
N PRO A 119 -3.70 15.09 -3.02
CA PRO A 119 -4.98 15.12 -2.32
C PRO A 119 -5.30 13.80 -1.58
N GLY A 120 -4.59 12.73 -1.88
CA GLY A 120 -4.70 11.43 -1.21
C GLY A 120 -3.54 10.53 -1.62
N SER A 121 -3.49 9.32 -1.05
CA SER A 121 -2.40 8.37 -1.32
C SER A 121 -1.03 8.97 -0.98
N GLU A 122 -0.88 9.62 0.17
CA GLU A 122 0.21 10.58 0.44
C GLU A 122 1.53 9.88 0.80
N ALA A 123 2.23 9.39 -0.24
CA ALA A 123 3.49 8.63 -0.18
C ALA A 123 3.36 7.18 0.32
N GLY A 124 2.21 6.52 0.08
CA GLY A 124 2.00 5.13 0.50
C GLY A 124 1.87 4.98 2.02
N ILE A 125 1.55 6.06 2.75
CA ILE A 125 1.24 5.98 4.18
C ILE A 125 -0.13 5.32 4.34
N ASP A 126 -0.15 4.16 5.00
CA ASP A 126 -1.37 3.39 5.26
C ASP A 126 -1.93 3.70 6.66
N LEU A 127 -3.23 3.99 6.70
CA LEU A 127 -4.01 4.31 7.90
C LEU A 127 -4.94 3.16 8.34
N SER A 128 -5.09 2.12 7.51
CA SER A 128 -6.21 1.18 7.56
C SER A 128 -5.90 -0.15 8.27
N ASN A 129 -4.64 -0.39 8.64
CA ASN A 129 -4.20 -1.64 9.28
C ASN A 129 -3.63 -1.42 10.69
N LEU A 130 -3.84 -0.23 11.25
CA LEU A 130 -3.34 0.18 12.56
C LEU A 130 -4.42 0.92 13.36
N PRO A 131 -4.43 0.78 14.70
CA PRO A 131 -5.44 1.38 15.55
C PRO A 131 -5.21 2.89 15.77
N GLY A 132 -6.31 3.64 15.97
CA GLY A 132 -6.27 5.04 16.39
C GLY A 132 -5.53 5.97 15.42
N ALA A 133 -4.56 6.74 15.94
CA ALA A 133 -3.76 7.69 15.16
C ALA A 133 -2.46 7.10 14.58
N LEU A 134 -2.29 5.78 14.65
CA LEU A 134 -1.11 5.12 14.11
C LEU A 134 -1.20 4.98 12.58
N VAL A 135 -0.07 5.16 11.92
CA VAL A 135 0.09 4.97 10.47
C VAL A 135 1.35 4.19 10.14
N ALA A 136 1.31 3.40 9.08
CA ALA A 136 2.46 2.71 8.53
C ALA A 136 3.10 3.58 7.45
N LEU A 137 4.40 3.85 7.58
CA LEU A 137 5.22 4.39 6.51
C LEU A 137 5.55 3.29 5.50
N LEU A 138 6.12 3.63 4.34
CA LEU A 138 6.64 2.63 3.43
C LEU A 138 7.75 1.78 4.09
N PRO A 139 7.86 0.50 3.70
CA PRO A 139 8.96 -0.36 4.12
C PRO A 139 10.32 0.28 3.86
N GLU A 140 11.24 0.07 4.79
CA GLU A 140 12.64 0.37 4.58
C GLU A 140 13.30 -0.79 3.81
N ASP A 141 14.00 -0.47 2.73
CA ASP A 141 14.66 -1.47 1.86
C ASP A 141 13.79 -2.71 1.52
N PRO A 142 12.66 -2.53 0.82
CA PRO A 142 11.79 -3.65 0.45
C PRO A 142 12.49 -4.67 -0.44
N GLY A 143 13.57 -4.28 -1.14
CA GLY A 143 14.42 -5.19 -1.92
C GLY A 143 15.00 -6.29 -1.06
N SER A 144 15.78 -5.92 -0.04
CA SER A 144 16.36 -6.87 0.92
C SER A 144 15.32 -7.71 1.63
N VAL A 145 14.14 -7.17 1.94
CA VAL A 145 13.05 -7.95 2.52
C VAL A 145 12.54 -9.03 1.56
N SER A 146 12.31 -8.68 0.29
CA SER A 146 11.84 -9.65 -0.71
C SER A 146 12.86 -10.77 -0.94
N GLU A 147 14.14 -10.45 -0.95
CA GLU A 147 15.25 -11.42 -1.03
C GLU A 147 15.29 -12.31 0.22
N HIS A 148 15.12 -11.74 1.41
CA HIS A 148 15.07 -12.49 2.66
C HIS A 148 13.92 -13.49 2.69
N ILE A 149 12.71 -13.09 2.31
CA ILE A 149 11.55 -14.00 2.27
C ILE A 149 11.81 -15.16 1.29
N ALA A 150 12.31 -14.85 0.09
CA ALA A 150 12.61 -15.87 -0.92
C ALA A 150 13.66 -16.86 -0.40
N LYS A 151 14.75 -16.35 0.17
CA LYS A 151 15.81 -17.16 0.75
C LYS A 151 15.34 -18.01 1.92
N SER A 152 14.51 -17.47 2.82
CA SER A 152 13.97 -18.23 3.95
C SER A 152 13.05 -19.37 3.50
N LEU A 153 12.30 -19.19 2.41
CA LEU A 153 11.50 -20.25 1.80
C LEU A 153 12.38 -21.33 1.14
N GLU A 154 13.47 -20.92 0.48
CA GLU A 154 14.46 -21.85 -0.07
C GLU A 154 15.17 -22.63 1.05
N ASP A 155 15.70 -21.96 2.07
CA ASP A 155 16.47 -22.56 3.16
C ASP A 155 15.61 -23.51 4.03
N LYS A 156 14.35 -23.13 4.34
CA LYS A 156 13.48 -23.89 5.25
C LYS A 156 12.61 -24.94 4.56
N TYR A 157 12.18 -24.67 3.32
CA TYR A 157 11.22 -25.52 2.61
C TYR A 157 11.78 -26.10 1.29
N GLY A 158 12.97 -25.69 0.85
CA GLY A 158 13.57 -26.13 -0.40
C GLY A 158 12.78 -25.65 -1.62
N LYS A 159 12.16 -24.47 -1.54
CA LYS A 159 11.28 -23.92 -2.59
C LYS A 159 11.86 -22.66 -3.22
N ASP A 160 12.10 -22.71 -4.52
CA ASP A 160 12.62 -21.58 -5.30
C ASP A 160 11.45 -20.71 -5.82
N VAL A 161 11.17 -19.60 -5.13
CA VAL A 161 10.04 -18.72 -5.44
C VAL A 161 10.47 -17.29 -5.74
N ILE A 162 9.64 -16.58 -6.51
CA ILE A 162 9.85 -15.15 -6.79
C ILE A 162 8.94 -14.35 -5.87
N VAL A 163 9.53 -13.59 -4.95
CA VAL A 163 8.78 -12.74 -4.02
C VAL A 163 8.67 -11.34 -4.61
N ILE A 164 7.47 -10.77 -4.65
CA ILE A 164 7.20 -9.42 -5.13
C ILE A 164 6.46 -8.67 -4.02
N ILE A 165 6.95 -7.49 -3.64
CA ILE A 165 6.24 -6.62 -2.71
C ILE A 165 5.51 -5.54 -3.50
N ILE A 166 4.22 -5.36 -3.25
CA ILE A 166 3.37 -4.41 -3.95
C ILE A 166 2.71 -3.43 -2.99
N ASP A 167 2.51 -2.21 -3.49
CA ASP A 167 1.65 -1.19 -2.89
C ASP A 167 0.43 -1.00 -3.80
N THR A 168 -0.74 -0.83 -3.18
CA THR A 168 -2.01 -0.62 -3.89
C THR A 168 -2.07 0.72 -4.63
N ASP A 169 -1.22 1.69 -4.26
CA ASP A 169 -1.08 2.97 -4.92
C ASP A 169 -0.65 2.83 -6.39
N ALA A 170 -1.12 3.78 -7.20
CA ALA A 170 -1.07 3.69 -8.64
C ALA A 170 0.34 3.89 -9.23
N THR A 171 0.73 2.96 -10.10
CA THR A 171 1.66 3.19 -11.21
C THR A 171 0.88 3.54 -12.48
N TYR A 172 1.33 4.58 -13.17
CA TYR A 172 0.78 5.08 -14.41
C TYR A 172 1.68 4.71 -15.59
N LYS A 173 1.07 4.56 -16.77
CA LYS A 173 1.77 4.41 -18.04
C LYS A 173 1.41 5.55 -19.00
N LEU A 174 2.41 6.29 -19.48
CA LEU A 174 2.20 7.34 -20.48
C LEU A 174 3.32 7.29 -21.52
N MET A 175 2.96 7.23 -22.80
CA MET A 175 3.92 7.18 -23.93
C MET A 175 4.99 6.09 -23.78
N GLY A 176 4.62 4.93 -23.22
CA GLY A 176 5.54 3.80 -23.02
C GLY A 176 6.40 3.86 -21.74
N TYR A 177 6.33 4.96 -20.98
CA TYR A 177 7.05 5.11 -19.71
C TYR A 177 6.15 4.82 -18.52
N TYR A 178 6.66 4.04 -17.58
CA TYR A 178 6.02 3.78 -16.30
C TYR A 178 6.53 4.76 -15.24
N PHE A 179 5.61 5.32 -14.45
CA PHE A 179 5.95 6.20 -13.35
C PHE A 179 4.93 6.10 -12.22
N THR A 180 5.39 6.28 -10.99
CA THR A 180 4.54 6.29 -9.81
C THR A 180 4.78 7.55 -8.98
N PRO A 181 3.74 8.12 -8.36
CA PRO A 181 3.90 9.14 -7.35
C PRO A 181 4.66 8.65 -6.11
N LEU A 182 4.65 7.34 -5.81
CA LEU A 182 5.25 6.77 -4.60
C LEU A 182 6.77 7.01 -4.54
N PRO A 183 7.36 7.20 -3.34
CA PRO A 183 8.80 7.35 -3.16
C PRO A 183 9.66 6.24 -3.77
N CYS A 184 9.21 4.98 -3.72
CA CYS A 184 9.97 3.83 -4.22
C CYS A 184 9.17 3.00 -5.23
N ALA A 185 9.89 2.32 -6.11
CA ALA A 185 9.39 1.34 -7.05
C ALA A 185 10.57 0.46 -7.53
N ILE A 186 10.27 -0.67 -8.15
CA ILE A 186 11.27 -1.46 -8.86
C ILE A 186 11.90 -0.69 -10.03
N ASN A 187 13.08 -1.17 -10.47
CA ASN A 187 13.73 -0.69 -11.69
C ASN A 187 12.82 -0.82 -12.93
N GLY A 188 12.76 0.23 -13.74
CA GLY A 188 11.86 0.32 -14.90
C GLY A 188 10.62 1.19 -14.65
N ILE A 189 10.36 1.59 -13.41
CA ILE A 189 9.33 2.56 -13.04
C ILE A 189 10.01 3.80 -12.47
N LYS A 190 9.69 4.98 -13.00
CA LYS A 190 10.15 6.25 -12.41
C LYS A 190 9.34 6.55 -11.15
N SER A 191 9.94 6.35 -9.98
CA SER A 191 9.34 6.68 -8.69
C SER A 191 9.58 8.13 -8.27
N ASP A 192 9.04 8.47 -7.10
CA ASP A 192 9.23 9.70 -6.34
C ASP A 192 8.81 10.98 -7.08
N THR A 193 7.85 10.83 -7.99
CA THR A 193 7.30 11.92 -8.80
C THR A 193 6.26 12.76 -8.07
N GLY A 194 5.76 12.29 -6.92
CA GLY A 194 4.88 13.01 -6.01
C GLY A 194 3.64 13.61 -6.70
N PHE A 195 3.34 14.86 -6.37
CA PHE A 195 2.21 15.61 -6.93
C PHE A 195 2.19 15.64 -8.46
N TRP A 196 3.34 15.84 -9.10
CA TRP A 196 3.41 15.91 -10.55
C TRP A 196 3.09 14.57 -11.19
N GLY A 197 3.59 13.47 -10.63
CA GLY A 197 3.18 12.13 -11.05
C GLY A 197 1.69 11.90 -10.90
N TYR A 198 1.11 12.29 -9.77
CA TYR A 198 -0.32 12.16 -9.55
C TYR A 198 -1.15 12.96 -10.58
N LEU A 199 -0.70 14.17 -10.93
CA LEU A 199 -1.37 15.03 -11.90
C LEU A 199 -1.26 14.48 -13.33
N PHE A 200 -0.04 14.11 -13.77
CA PHE A 200 0.15 13.53 -15.10
C PHE A 200 -0.50 12.15 -15.24
N GLY A 201 -0.57 11.39 -14.16
CA GLY A 201 -1.29 10.12 -14.10
C GLY A 201 -2.78 10.23 -14.42
N ARG A 202 -3.37 11.44 -14.32
CA ARG A 202 -4.76 11.70 -14.74
C ARG A 202 -4.98 11.57 -16.23
N PHE A 203 -3.91 11.65 -17.02
CA PHE A 203 -3.94 11.49 -18.48
C PHE A 203 -3.38 10.14 -18.92
N SER A 204 -3.17 9.21 -17.98
CA SER A 204 -2.66 7.88 -18.27
C SER A 204 -3.76 6.93 -18.72
N ASP A 205 -3.46 6.11 -19.72
CA ASP A 205 -4.37 5.09 -20.25
C ASP A 205 -4.40 3.81 -19.39
N THR A 206 -3.51 3.69 -18.40
CA THR A 206 -3.35 2.46 -17.62
C THR A 206 -2.93 2.77 -16.19
N ILE A 207 -3.69 2.20 -15.25
CA ILE A 207 -3.45 2.31 -13.81
C ILE A 207 -3.22 0.89 -13.28
N LEU A 208 -2.07 0.65 -12.67
CA LEU A 208 -1.64 -0.64 -12.13
C LEU A 208 -1.20 -0.45 -10.67
N PRO A 209 -1.26 -1.49 -9.81
CA PRO A 209 -0.60 -1.45 -8.50
C PRO A 209 0.91 -1.24 -8.66
N THR A 210 1.55 -0.63 -7.66
CA THR A 210 2.98 -0.32 -7.72
C THR A 210 3.82 -1.44 -7.12
N PRO A 211 4.60 -2.19 -7.91
CA PRO A 211 5.61 -3.09 -7.36
C PRO A 211 6.77 -2.27 -6.78
N ILE A 212 7.00 -2.41 -5.47
CA ILE A 212 8.06 -1.70 -4.76
C ILE A 212 9.35 -2.53 -4.63
N ALA A 213 9.24 -3.86 -4.73
CA ALA A 213 10.41 -4.76 -4.75
C ALA A 213 10.11 -6.10 -5.44
N ALA A 214 11.18 -6.76 -5.87
CA ALA A 214 11.18 -8.14 -6.33
C ALA A 214 12.48 -8.84 -5.92
N SER A 215 12.40 -10.09 -5.45
CA SER A 215 13.55 -10.84 -4.93
C SER A 215 14.62 -11.18 -5.97
N ARG A 216 14.27 -11.09 -7.26
CA ARG A 216 15.20 -11.22 -8.37
C ARG A 216 14.70 -10.42 -9.58
N ARG A 217 15.60 -10.18 -10.54
CA ARG A 217 15.26 -9.47 -11.78
C ARG A 217 14.37 -10.33 -12.66
N ILE A 218 13.16 -9.85 -12.92
CA ILE A 218 12.21 -10.44 -13.87
C ILE A 218 11.62 -9.35 -14.78
N SER A 219 10.85 -9.75 -15.81
CA SER A 219 10.27 -8.80 -16.75
C SER A 219 9.21 -7.92 -16.06
N ILE A 220 9.19 -6.63 -16.39
CA ILE A 220 8.23 -5.68 -15.80
C ILE A 220 6.78 -6.02 -16.18
N ASP A 221 6.57 -6.58 -17.37
CA ASP A 221 5.25 -7.02 -17.83
C ASP A 221 4.75 -8.21 -16.99
N THR A 222 5.63 -9.16 -16.64
CA THR A 222 5.31 -10.25 -15.71
C THR A 222 4.95 -9.70 -14.34
N ILE A 223 5.74 -8.76 -13.80
CA ILE A 223 5.47 -8.17 -12.48
C ILE A 223 4.11 -7.49 -12.47
N PHE A 224 3.81 -6.63 -13.44
CA PHE A 224 2.51 -5.96 -13.48
C PHE A 224 1.34 -6.92 -13.65
N LYS A 225 1.53 -8.00 -14.42
CA LYS A 225 0.50 -9.03 -14.59
C LYS A 225 0.20 -9.73 -13.26
N VAL A 226 1.25 -10.17 -12.56
CA VAL A 226 1.15 -10.85 -11.26
C VAL A 226 0.61 -9.91 -10.18
N ALA A 227 1.13 -8.68 -10.10
CA ALA A 227 0.64 -7.65 -9.17
C ALA A 227 -0.84 -7.32 -9.40
N LYS A 228 -1.28 -7.21 -10.67
CA LYS A 228 -2.68 -6.98 -11.00
C LYS A 228 -3.58 -8.15 -10.58
N ILE A 229 -3.15 -9.39 -10.79
CA ILE A 229 -3.88 -10.58 -10.35
C ILE A 229 -4.05 -10.59 -8.82
N ALA A 230 -2.99 -10.23 -8.08
CA ALA A 230 -3.04 -10.14 -6.62
C ALA A 230 -4.01 -9.05 -6.16
N GLU A 231 -3.89 -7.85 -6.73
CA GLU A 231 -4.77 -6.72 -6.42
C GLU A 231 -6.24 -7.01 -6.74
N ASP A 232 -6.52 -7.63 -7.88
CA ASP A 232 -7.88 -8.03 -8.28
C ASP A 232 -8.44 -9.10 -7.31
N TYR A 233 -7.60 -10.00 -6.78
CA TYR A 233 -8.02 -10.93 -5.74
C TYR A 233 -8.44 -10.21 -4.45
N HIS A 234 -7.64 -9.25 -3.98
CA HIS A 234 -7.96 -8.49 -2.77
C HIS A 234 -9.23 -7.66 -2.92
N LYS A 235 -9.40 -6.95 -4.04
CA LYS A 235 -10.60 -6.12 -4.30
C LYS A 235 -11.92 -6.88 -4.31
N ASN A 236 -11.87 -8.18 -4.64
CA ASN A 236 -13.07 -9.02 -4.73
C ASN A 236 -13.39 -9.76 -3.42
N ARG A 237 -12.66 -9.51 -2.32
CA ARG A 237 -12.98 -10.07 -1.00
C ARG A 237 -13.91 -9.16 -0.22
N ASP A 238 -14.88 -9.76 0.45
CA ASP A 238 -15.81 -9.05 1.36
C ASP A 238 -15.11 -8.42 2.58
N GLU A 239 -13.93 -8.93 2.94
CA GLU A 239 -13.12 -8.51 4.10
C GLU A 239 -11.95 -7.58 3.72
N HIS A 240 -11.94 -7.03 2.50
CA HIS A 240 -10.86 -6.13 2.08
C HIS A 240 -10.99 -4.76 2.75
N ILE A 241 -9.99 -4.43 3.58
CA ILE A 241 -9.88 -3.14 4.24
C ILE A 241 -9.04 -2.22 3.35
N GLU A 242 -9.69 -1.43 2.50
CA GLU A 242 -9.02 -0.44 1.63
C GLU A 242 -8.79 0.90 2.35
N THR A 243 -9.69 1.26 3.26
CA THR A 243 -9.66 2.55 3.94
C THR A 243 -10.06 2.44 5.42
N VAL A 244 -9.72 3.48 6.19
CA VAL A 244 -10.19 3.65 7.57
C VAL A 244 -11.71 3.51 7.69
N TYR A 245 -12.47 4.02 6.72
CA TYR A 245 -13.94 3.90 6.72
C TYR A 245 -14.42 2.46 6.56
N ASP A 246 -13.64 1.63 5.86
CA ASP A 246 -13.95 0.21 5.70
C ASP A 246 -13.67 -0.54 7.02
N MET A 247 -12.62 -0.17 7.76
CA MET A 247 -12.40 -0.66 9.12
C MET A 247 -13.58 -0.34 10.04
N GLU A 248 -14.01 0.91 10.10
CA GLU A 248 -15.11 1.35 10.98
C GLU A 248 -16.41 0.57 10.68
N LYS A 249 -16.63 0.26 9.41
CA LYS A 249 -17.78 -0.51 8.96
C LYS A 249 -17.68 -2.00 9.33
N ILE A 250 -16.51 -2.61 9.19
CA ILE A 250 -16.28 -4.03 9.50
C ILE A 250 -16.38 -4.27 11.01
N PHE A 251 -15.70 -3.43 11.80
CA PHE A 251 -15.68 -3.56 13.26
C PHE A 251 -16.89 -2.94 13.95
N LYS A 252 -17.70 -2.14 13.22
CA LYS A 252 -18.85 -1.38 13.76
C LYS A 252 -18.47 -0.48 14.92
N GLU A 253 -17.25 0.05 14.89
CA GLU A 253 -16.65 0.91 15.90
C GLU A 253 -16.00 2.12 15.23
N GLU A 254 -15.91 3.26 15.93
CA GLU A 254 -15.14 4.42 15.47
C GLU A 254 -13.64 4.07 15.47
N LYS A 255 -12.87 4.67 14.54
CA LYS A 255 -11.43 4.41 14.38
C LYS A 255 -10.65 4.39 15.69
N ASP A 256 -10.95 5.33 16.58
CA ASP A 256 -10.24 5.53 17.85
C ASP A 256 -10.52 4.44 18.90
N ARG A 257 -11.53 3.59 18.67
CA ARG A 257 -11.89 2.47 19.55
C ARG A 257 -11.42 1.12 19.04
N ILE A 258 -11.03 1.03 17.77
CA ILE A 258 -10.47 -0.18 17.18
C ILE A 258 -9.13 -0.45 17.86
N SER A 259 -9.04 -1.60 18.54
CA SER A 259 -7.85 -2.03 19.26
C SER A 259 -7.02 -3.02 18.44
N ILE A 260 -5.76 -3.24 18.84
CA ILE A 260 -4.95 -4.34 18.27
C ILE A 260 -5.70 -5.68 18.40
N LYS A 261 -6.39 -5.92 19.53
CA LYS A 261 -7.21 -7.13 19.71
C LYS A 261 -8.35 -7.25 18.70
N SER A 262 -8.92 -6.12 18.29
CA SER A 262 -9.94 -6.08 17.24
C SER A 262 -9.32 -6.50 15.90
N LEU A 263 -8.13 -5.99 15.57
CA LEU A 263 -7.39 -6.38 14.35
C LEU A 263 -6.93 -7.85 14.38
N GLU A 264 -6.55 -8.38 15.56
CA GLU A 264 -6.19 -9.78 15.76
C GLU A 264 -7.39 -10.74 15.61
N SER A 265 -8.62 -10.24 15.68
CA SER A 265 -9.83 -11.07 15.62
C SER A 265 -10.24 -11.47 14.19
N ILE A 266 -9.60 -10.90 13.17
CA ILE A 266 -9.86 -11.20 11.76
C ILE A 266 -8.67 -11.93 11.14
N GLU A 267 -8.96 -12.80 10.18
CA GLU A 267 -7.94 -13.50 9.41
C GLU A 267 -7.40 -12.56 8.31
N HIS A 268 -6.09 -12.33 8.34
CA HIS A 268 -5.42 -11.47 7.37
C HIS A 268 -4.88 -12.29 6.21
N VAL A 269 -4.84 -11.68 5.03
CA VAL A 269 -4.15 -12.26 3.86
C VAL A 269 -3.09 -11.26 3.41
N PRO A 270 -1.92 -11.23 4.07
CA PRO A 270 -0.83 -10.31 3.72
C PRO A 270 -0.14 -10.68 2.40
N ALA A 271 -0.36 -11.90 1.89
CA ALA A 271 0.23 -12.35 0.64
C ALA A 271 -0.66 -13.32 -0.12
N VAL A 272 -0.42 -13.41 -1.43
CA VAL A 272 -1.05 -14.37 -2.33
C VAL A 272 0.01 -15.06 -3.19
N ILE A 273 -0.14 -16.36 -3.36
CA ILE A 273 0.66 -17.16 -4.28
C ILE A 273 -0.05 -17.15 -5.63
N ILE A 274 0.70 -16.83 -6.68
CA ILE A 274 0.25 -16.86 -8.06
C ILE A 274 1.04 -17.93 -8.79
N ARG A 275 0.35 -19.00 -9.17
CA ARG A 275 0.91 -20.20 -9.81
C ARG A 275 0.47 -20.29 -11.25
N GLU A 276 1.40 -20.50 -12.17
CA GLU A 276 1.08 -20.74 -13.58
C GLU A 276 0.50 -22.16 -13.77
N ILE A 277 -0.57 -22.28 -14.56
CA ILE A 277 -1.25 -23.56 -14.89
C ILE A 277 -0.87 -23.99 -16.30
#